data_AF-A0AAD9R321-F1
#
_entry.id   AF-A0AAD9R321-F1
#
_cell.length_a   1.000
_cell.length_b   1.000
_cell.length_c   1.000
_cell.angle_alpha   90.00
_cell.angle_beta   90.00
_cell.angle_gamma   90.00
#
_symmetry.space_group_name_H-M   'P 1'
#
loop_
_entity.id
_entity.type
_entity.pdbx_description
1 polymer ?
#
loop_
_entity_poly.entity_id
_entity_poly.type
_entity_poly.pdbx_seq_one_letter_code
_entity_poly.pdbx_strand_id
1 'polypeptide(L)'
;MGFISQWVRRVATHSRNLMTLFKYNANLWKYNCQKALDTLLHGRPQQTKHIPFMITSKMKKSLYSLGYVERDINKMTPSEAITTINHCTKKSTKEPALTEVQQDNSTGRT
;
A
#
# COMPACT_ATOMS: atom_id res chain seq x y z
N MET A 1 -48.09 -37.29 19.53
CA MET A 1 -47.61 -36.91 18.18
C MET A 1 -46.79 -35.61 18.10
N GLY A 2 -46.78 -34.71 19.11
CA GLY A 2 -46.08 -33.42 19.01
C GLY A 2 -44.54 -33.48 19.07
N PHE A 3 -43.96 -34.35 19.90
CA PHE A 3 -42.51 -34.41 20.14
C PHE A 3 -41.68 -34.83 18.92
N ILE A 4 -42.13 -35.85 18.19
CA ILE A 4 -41.45 -36.37 16.99
C ILE A 4 -41.40 -35.27 15.91
N SER A 5 -42.49 -34.50 15.76
CA SER A 5 -42.57 -33.42 14.78
C SER A 5 -41.62 -32.24 15.07
N GLN A 6 -41.37 -31.93 16.35
CA GLN A 6 -40.41 -30.88 16.73
C GLN A 6 -38.96 -31.35 16.57
N TRP A 7 -38.67 -32.61 16.91
CA TRP A 7 -37.34 -33.18 16.75
C TRP A 7 -36.91 -33.19 15.27
N VAL A 8 -37.79 -33.63 14.37
CA VAL A 8 -37.53 -33.64 12.91
C VAL A 8 -37.26 -32.22 12.38
N ARG A 9 -38.02 -31.20 12.82
CA ARG A 9 -37.76 -29.79 12.43
C ARG A 9 -36.40 -29.29 12.92
N ARG A 10 -35.99 -29.70 14.12
CA ARG A 10 -34.69 -29.31 14.71
C ARG A 10 -33.53 -29.92 13.94
N VAL A 11 -33.60 -31.20 13.59
CA VAL A 11 -32.61 -31.90 12.77
C VAL A 11 -32.52 -31.28 11.36
N ALA A 12 -33.67 -31.00 10.73
CA ALA A 12 -33.72 -30.36 9.41
C ALA A 12 -33.12 -28.94 9.41
N THR A 13 -33.29 -28.19 10.50
CA THR A 13 -32.67 -26.86 10.64
C THR A 13 -31.17 -26.96 10.87
N HIS A 14 -30.72 -27.90 11.71
CA HIS A 14 -29.30 -28.13 11.98
C HIS A 14 -28.53 -28.58 10.73
N SER A 15 -29.12 -29.48 9.93
CA SER A 15 -28.50 -29.95 8.68
C SER A 15 -28.37 -28.84 7.63
N ARG A 16 -29.37 -27.96 7.50
CA ARG A 16 -29.30 -26.79 6.63
C ARG A 16 -28.19 -25.83 7.05
N ASN A 17 -28.05 -25.57 8.35
CA ASN A 17 -26.98 -24.71 8.86
C ASN A 17 -25.58 -25.32 8.61
N LEU A 18 -25.42 -26.63 8.81
CA LEU A 18 -24.21 -27.37 8.48
C LEU A 18 -23.88 -27.28 6.98
N MET A 19 -24.88 -27.42 6.11
CA MET A 19 -24.68 -27.31 4.67
C MET A 19 -24.26 -25.89 4.26
N THR A 20 -24.85 -24.85 4.85
CA THR A 20 -24.46 -23.46 4.61
C THR A 20 -23.01 -23.20 5.05
N LEU A 21 -22.63 -23.70 6.23
CA LEU A 21 -21.24 -23.61 6.72
C LEU A 21 -20.27 -24.37 5.82
N PHE A 22 -20.64 -25.57 5.37
CA PHE A 22 -19.84 -26.36 4.46
C PHE A 22 -19.63 -25.62 3.12
N LYS A 23 -20.70 -25.08 2.54
CA LYS A 23 -20.61 -24.28 1.30
C LYS A 23 -19.71 -23.06 1.47
N TYR A 24 -19.85 -22.34 2.59
CA TYR A 24 -18.99 -21.19 2.90
C TYR A 24 -17.52 -21.60 2.98
N ASN A 25 -17.21 -22.65 3.76
CA ASN A 25 -15.84 -23.13 3.92
C ASN A 25 -15.26 -23.69 2.62
N ALA A 26 -16.05 -24.39 1.82
CA ALA A 26 -15.63 -24.90 0.51
C ALA A 26 -15.31 -23.75 -0.47
N ASN A 27 -16.14 -22.70 -0.49
CA ASN A 27 -15.87 -21.51 -1.30
C ASN A 27 -14.63 -20.75 -0.82
N LEU A 28 -14.44 -20.62 0.49
CA LEU A 28 -13.26 -19.98 1.07
C LEU A 28 -12.00 -20.77 0.74
N TRP A 29 -12.06 -22.11 0.82
CA TRP A 29 -10.97 -23.00 0.43
C TRP A 29 -10.64 -22.85 -1.06
N LYS A 30 -11.66 -22.86 -1.93
CA LYS A 30 -11.47 -22.66 -3.38
C LYS A 30 -10.79 -21.33 -3.69
N TYR A 31 -11.21 -20.24 -3.04
CA TYR A 31 -10.59 -18.92 -3.22
C TYR A 31 -9.13 -18.91 -2.76
N ASN A 32 -8.85 -19.46 -1.58
CA ASN A 32 -7.49 -19.52 -1.04
C ASN A 32 -6.58 -20.41 -1.90
N CYS A 33 -7.07 -21.55 -2.38
CA CYS A 33 -6.34 -22.43 -3.29
C CYS A 33 -6.07 -21.76 -4.64
N GLN A 34 -7.06 -21.06 -5.22
CA GLN A 34 -6.88 -20.32 -6.46
C GLN A 34 -5.80 -19.25 -6.30
N LYS A 35 -5.87 -18.48 -5.21
CA LYS A 35 -4.88 -17.44 -4.91
C LYS A 35 -3.48 -18.03 -4.69
N ALA A 36 -3.38 -19.16 -3.98
CA ALA A 36 -2.12 -19.86 -3.78
C ALA A 36 -1.54 -20.40 -5.09
N LEU A 37 -2.38 -20.99 -5.95
CA LEU A 37 -1.99 -21.44 -7.28
C LEU A 37 -1.57 -20.28 -8.18
N ASP A 38 -2.29 -19.16 -8.16
CA ASP A 38 -1.92 -17.96 -8.92
C ASP A 38 -0.57 -17.42 -8.47
N THR A 39 -0.27 -17.42 -7.16
CA THR A 39 1.05 -17.03 -6.65
C THR A 39 2.18 -18.02 -7.01
N LEU A 40 1.85 -19.31 -7.17
CA LEU A 40 2.80 -20.34 -7.61
C LEU A 40 3.08 -20.27 -9.10
N LEU A 41 2.04 -20.06 -9.91
CA LEU A 41 2.11 -20.04 -11.37
C LEU A 41 2.66 -18.72 -11.92
N HIS A 42 2.25 -17.58 -11.35
CA HIS A 42 2.59 -16.25 -11.86
C HIS A 42 3.73 -15.56 -11.09
N GLY A 43 4.32 -16.23 -10.09
CA GLY A 43 5.27 -15.62 -9.18
C GLY A 43 4.61 -14.61 -8.22
N ARG A 44 5.41 -13.90 -7.40
CA ARG A 44 4.91 -12.97 -6.37
C ARG A 44 3.79 -12.09 -6.95
N PRO A 45 2.70 -11.85 -6.21
CA PRO A 45 1.65 -10.95 -6.68
C PRO A 45 2.31 -9.62 -7.05
N GLN A 46 2.03 -9.13 -8.26
CA GLN A 46 2.44 -7.77 -8.64
C GLN A 46 1.90 -6.84 -7.57
N GLN A 47 2.77 -6.35 -6.70
CA GLN A 47 2.41 -5.29 -5.79
C GLN A 47 2.00 -4.14 -6.69
N THR A 48 0.73 -3.76 -6.64
CA THR A 48 0.25 -2.51 -7.22
C THR A 48 1.22 -1.44 -6.79
N LYS A 49 1.99 -0.88 -7.74
CA LYS A 49 3.01 0.12 -7.45
C LYS A 49 2.32 1.22 -6.65
N HIS A 50 2.62 1.30 -5.36
CA HIS A 50 1.96 2.25 -4.46
C HIS A 50 2.56 3.62 -4.76
N ILE A 51 1.96 4.35 -5.69
CA ILE A 51 2.38 5.69 -6.06
C ILE A 51 1.93 6.63 -4.94
N PRO A 52 2.85 7.22 -4.16
CA PRO A 52 2.46 8.17 -3.13
C PRO A 52 1.96 9.45 -3.79
N PHE A 53 0.75 9.89 -3.45
CA PHE A 53 0.26 11.21 -3.83
C PHE A 53 0.71 12.31 -2.86
N MET A 54 1.20 11.94 -1.66
CA MET A 54 1.62 12.84 -0.60
C MET A 54 2.72 12.20 0.26
N ILE A 55 3.58 13.03 0.87
CA ILE A 55 4.57 12.59 1.86
C ILE A 55 3.85 12.24 3.17
N THR A 56 3.89 10.97 3.55
CA THR A 56 3.24 10.47 4.77
C THR A 56 4.04 10.80 6.03
N SER A 57 3.40 10.80 7.21
CA SER A 57 4.10 10.98 8.50
C SER A 57 5.21 9.94 8.71
N LYS A 58 5.01 8.70 8.25
CA LYS A 58 6.04 7.65 8.29
C LYS A 58 7.26 8.02 7.44
N MET A 59 7.03 8.53 6.23
CA MET A 59 8.10 9.01 5.36
C MET A 59 8.83 10.21 5.97
N LYS A 60 8.11 11.15 6.60
CA LYS A 60 8.73 12.28 7.32
C LYS A 60 9.69 11.80 8.41
N LYS A 61 9.26 10.83 9.24
CA LYS A 61 10.13 10.22 10.26
C LYS A 61 11.40 9.64 9.66
N SER A 62 11.28 8.87 8.58
CA SER A 62 12.44 8.32 7.86
C SER A 62 13.36 9.41 7.30
N LEU A 63 12.81 10.50 6.77
CA LEU A 63 13.58 11.62 6.24
C LEU A 63 14.31 12.41 7.34
N TYR A 64 13.70 12.62 8.51
CA TYR A 64 14.41 13.23 9.65
C TYR A 64 15.59 12.36 10.10
N SER A 65 15.43 11.03 10.13
CA SER A 65 16.54 10.11 10.44
C SER A 65 17.67 10.16 9.42
N LEU A 66 17.39 10.60 8.18
CA LEU A 66 18.39 10.82 7.12
C LEU A 66 19.01 12.23 7.14
N GLY A 67 18.59 13.10 8.07
CA GLY A 67 19.13 14.46 8.23
C GLY A 67 18.40 15.55 7.44
N TYR A 68 17.21 15.27 6.90
CA TYR A 68 16.40 16.28 6.22
C TYR A 68 15.60 17.11 7.24
N VAL A 69 15.53 18.42 7.01
CA VAL A 69 14.78 19.35 7.86
C VAL A 69 13.37 19.56 7.29
N GLU A 70 12.39 19.89 8.13
CA GLU A 70 10.98 20.12 7.73
C GLU A 70 10.82 21.01 6.49
N ARG A 71 11.65 22.06 6.38
CA ARG A 71 11.63 23.00 5.23
C ARG A 71 11.99 22.33 3.91
N ASP A 72 12.93 21.38 3.95
CA ASP A 72 13.35 20.63 2.76
C ASP A 72 12.30 19.57 2.39
N ILE A 73 11.76 18.90 3.40
CA ILE A 73 10.71 17.88 3.23
C ILE A 73 9.46 18.48 2.59
N ASN A 74 9.07 19.71 2.99
CA ASN A 74 7.90 20.38 2.43
C ASN A 74 8.08 20.84 0.98
N LYS A 75 9.32 21.00 0.51
CA LYS A 75 9.63 21.33 -0.89
C LYS A 75 9.79 20.08 -1.78
N MET A 76 9.93 18.91 -1.15
CA MET A 76 10.20 17.65 -1.84
C MET A 76 8.92 17.04 -2.41
N THR A 77 9.02 16.44 -3.60
CA THR A 77 7.90 15.66 -4.16
C THR A 77 7.77 14.29 -3.47
N PRO A 78 6.57 13.70 -3.40
CA PRO A 78 6.38 12.38 -2.80
C PRO A 78 7.21 11.27 -3.48
N SER A 79 7.43 11.38 -4.80
CA SER A 79 8.30 10.50 -5.58
C SER A 79 9.75 10.60 -5.15
N GLU A 80 10.29 11.84 -5.05
CA GLU A 80 11.66 12.07 -4.58
C GLU A 80 11.85 11.55 -3.18
N ALA A 81 10.90 11.83 -2.27
CA ALA A 81 10.94 11.34 -0.90
C ALA A 81 11.01 9.81 -0.82
N ILE A 82 10.24 9.07 -1.63
CA ILE A 82 10.35 7.61 -1.72
C ILE A 82 11.72 7.18 -2.24
N THR A 83 12.22 7.82 -3.31
CA THR A 83 13.55 7.45 -3.84
C THR A 83 14.65 7.68 -2.81
N THR A 84 14.62 8.79 -2.08
CA THR A 84 15.57 9.11 -1.01
C THR A 84 15.52 8.08 0.11
N ILE A 85 14.31 7.67 0.53
CA ILE A 85 14.13 6.65 1.57
C ILE A 85 14.62 5.29 1.09
N ASN A 86 14.27 4.89 -0.15
CA ASN A 86 14.65 3.59 -0.70
C ASN A 86 16.16 3.47 -0.94
N HIS A 87 16.82 4.56 -1.34
CA HIS A 87 18.26 4.61 -1.58
C HIS A 87 19.07 5.04 -0.34
N CYS A 88 18.42 5.27 0.80
CA CYS A 88 19.04 5.73 2.06
C CYS A 88 20.02 6.91 1.85
N THR A 89 19.68 7.84 0.95
CA THR A 89 20.55 8.97 0.65
C THR A 89 20.51 9.95 1.81
N LYS A 90 21.61 10.02 2.56
CA LYS A 90 21.78 11.02 3.61
C LYS A 90 21.95 12.38 2.97
N LYS A 91 21.38 13.42 3.58
CA LYS A 91 21.67 14.79 3.16
C LYS A 91 23.16 15.04 3.39
N SER A 92 23.92 15.12 2.31
CA SER A 92 25.34 15.49 2.40
C SER A 92 25.40 16.88 3.01
N THR A 93 26.16 17.06 4.08
CA THR A 93 26.47 18.37 4.69
C THR A 93 27.40 19.16 3.77
N LYS A 94 26.99 19.36 2.52
CA LYS A 94 27.45 20.44 1.67
C LYS A 94 26.25 21.32 1.46
N GLU A 95 26.20 22.34 2.30
CA GLU A 95 25.51 23.58 2.05
C GLU A 95 25.49 23.87 0.54
N PRO A 96 24.32 23.91 -0.13
CA PRO A 96 24.29 24.41 -1.47
C PRO A 96 24.50 25.92 -1.36
N ALA A 97 25.69 26.36 -1.76
CA ALA A 97 25.92 27.73 -2.15
C ALA A 97 24.77 28.13 -3.08
N LEU A 98 24.04 29.15 -2.62
CA LEU A 98 23.02 29.88 -3.35
C LEU A 98 23.57 30.19 -4.74
N THR A 99 23.14 29.45 -5.78
CA THR A 99 23.34 29.94 -7.14
C THR A 99 22.14 30.82 -7.43
N GLU A 100 22.37 32.11 -7.22
CA GLU A 100 21.48 33.19 -7.57
C GLU A 100 21.14 33.15 -9.07
N VAL A 101 19.85 33.35 -9.34
CA VAL A 101 19.30 34.20 -10.40
C VAL A 101 19.89 34.02 -11.80
N GLN A 102 19.15 33.31 -12.67
CA GLN A 102 19.22 33.56 -14.12
C GLN A 102 18.09 34.52 -14.51
N GLN A 103 18.41 35.80 -14.52
CA GLN A 103 17.60 36.86 -15.13
C GLN A 103 18.37 37.35 -16.36
N ASP A 104 18.27 36.62 -17.47
CA ASP A 104 18.78 37.08 -18.75
C ASP A 104 17.74 37.98 -19.41
N ASN A 105 17.95 39.28 -19.21
CA ASN A 105 17.37 40.34 -20.00
C ASN A 105 18.04 40.32 -21.39
N SER A 106 17.31 39.97 -22.45
CA SER A 106 17.75 40.26 -23.83
C SER A 106 16.84 41.33 -24.45
N THR A 107 17.27 42.58 -24.28
CA THR A 107 16.90 43.69 -25.17
C THR A 107 18.03 43.85 -26.20
N GLY A 108 17.70 43.69 -27.48
CA GLY A 108 18.52 44.09 -28.63
C GLY A 108 17.61 44.14 -29.86
N ARG A 109 17.07 45.31 -30.23
CA ARG A 109 17.61 46.20 -31.27
C ARG A 109 18.18 45.43 -32.47
N THR A 110 17.38 45.33 -33.53
CA THR A 110 17.62 46.03 -34.81
C THR A 110 16.30 46.32 -35.49
#